data_AF-A0A538SWZ5-F1
#
_entry.id   AF-A0A538SWZ5-F1
#
_cell.length_a   1.000
_cell.length_b   1.000
_cell.length_c   1.000
_cell.angle_alpha   90.00
_cell.angle_beta   90.00
_cell.angle_gamma   90.00
#
_symmetry.space_group_name_H-M   'P 1'
#
loop_
_entity.id
_entity.type
_entity.pdbx_description
1 polymer ?
#
loop_
_entity_poly.entity_id
_entity_poly.type
_entity_poly.pdbx_seq_one_letter_code
_entity_poly.pdbx_strand_id
1 'polypeptide(L)'
;MSSPTTSAWQQGFVATLLHRRRWVPEIHSKNGQERAFAERIAVNTPIQGSAADLMKLAMIRVRASLKHGHPSARLLLQVHDELLLECPAEEASGLSERVRTEMEGCFELSVPLRVTVGRGPTWFDVH
;
A
#
# COMPACT_ATOMS: atom_id res chain seq x y z
N MET A 1 -22.09 6.48 4.52
CA MET A 1 -20.84 7.01 5.11
C MET A 1 -20.79 8.50 4.82
N SER A 2 -20.51 9.34 5.82
CA SER A 2 -20.24 10.77 5.65
C SER A 2 -18.99 10.96 4.78
N SER A 3 -18.91 12.05 4.02
CA SER A 3 -17.75 12.31 3.16
C SER A 3 -16.47 12.49 4.01
N PRO A 4 -15.28 12.18 3.46
CA PRO A 4 -14.02 12.37 4.18
C PRO A 4 -13.81 13.80 4.67
N THR A 5 -14.26 14.79 3.88
CA THR A 5 -14.25 16.20 4.27
C THR A 5 -15.19 16.47 5.43
N THR A 6 -16.42 15.96 5.43
CA THR A 6 -17.33 16.09 6.58
C THR A 6 -16.74 15.47 7.85
N SER A 7 -16.09 14.29 7.75
CA SER A 7 -15.40 13.67 8.88
C SER A 7 -14.27 14.54 9.42
N ALA A 8 -13.43 15.09 8.54
CA ALA A 8 -12.35 16.01 8.93
C ALA A 8 -12.90 17.26 9.61
N TRP A 9 -13.97 17.84 9.06
CA TRP A 9 -14.64 19.01 9.66
C TRP A 9 -15.26 18.73 11.04
N GLN A 10 -15.75 17.51 11.29
CA GLN A 10 -16.37 17.18 12.57
C GLN A 10 -15.37 16.75 13.64
N GLN A 11 -14.30 16.05 13.24
CA GLN A 11 -13.39 15.36 14.16
C GLN A 11 -11.97 15.95 14.19
N GLY A 12 -11.63 16.81 13.23
CA GLY A 12 -10.28 17.37 13.05
C GLY A 12 -9.27 16.41 12.42
N PHE A 13 -9.68 15.20 12.03
CA PHE A 13 -8.82 14.22 11.37
C PHE A 13 -9.57 13.36 10.35
N VAL A 14 -8.80 12.70 9.48
CA VAL A 14 -9.26 11.61 8.62
C VAL A 14 -8.46 10.35 8.92
N ALA A 15 -9.00 9.17 8.57
CA ALA A 15 -8.36 7.90 8.84
C ALA A 15 -8.30 6.99 7.61
N THR A 16 -7.32 6.09 7.58
CA THR A 16 -7.22 5.00 6.61
C THR A 16 -8.16 3.84 6.96
N LEU A 17 -8.26 2.83 6.09
CA LEU A 17 -9.01 1.59 6.34
C LEU A 17 -8.52 0.86 7.60
N LEU A 18 -7.22 0.94 7.90
CA LEU A 18 -6.61 0.38 9.12
C LEU A 18 -6.58 1.39 10.28
N HIS A 19 -7.42 2.42 10.23
CA HIS A 19 -7.61 3.41 11.30
C HIS A 19 -6.39 4.28 11.65
N ARG A 20 -5.36 4.33 10.79
CA ARG A 20 -4.27 5.31 10.96
C ARG A 20 -4.82 6.71 10.70
N ARG A 21 -4.60 7.62 11.66
CA ARG A 21 -5.13 8.99 11.60
C ARG A 21 -4.14 9.98 11.02
N ARG A 22 -4.66 10.95 10.28
CA ARG A 22 -3.97 12.20 9.93
C ARG A 22 -4.81 13.36 10.41
N TRP A 23 -4.24 14.17 11.29
CA TRP A 23 -4.82 15.43 11.74
C TRP A 23 -4.82 16.45 10.60
N VAL A 24 -5.90 17.20 10.48
CA VAL A 24 -6.11 18.23 9.47
C VAL A 24 -6.68 19.50 10.13
N PRO A 25 -5.94 20.13 11.06
CA PRO A 25 -6.44 21.31 11.78
C PRO A 25 -6.77 22.48 10.85
N GLU A 26 -6.09 22.56 9.70
CA GLU A 26 -6.25 23.61 8.68
C GLU A 26 -7.63 23.56 8.00
N ILE A 27 -8.42 22.51 8.21
CA ILE A 27 -9.80 22.41 7.69
C ILE A 27 -10.69 23.55 8.21
N HIS A 28 -10.35 24.11 9.38
CA HIS A 28 -11.05 25.24 9.98
C HIS A 28 -10.40 26.60 9.68
N SER A 29 -9.36 26.65 8.83
CA SER A 29 -8.67 27.90 8.54
C SER A 29 -9.60 28.93 7.89
N LYS A 30 -9.46 30.18 8.32
CA LYS A 30 -10.12 31.33 7.67
C LYS A 30 -9.47 31.66 6.32
N ASN A 31 -8.22 31.25 6.11
CA ASN A 31 -7.54 31.38 4.83
C ASN A 31 -8.10 30.34 3.85
N GLY A 32 -8.77 30.81 2.79
CA GLY A 32 -9.41 29.94 1.81
C GLY A 32 -8.44 29.01 1.07
N GLN A 33 -7.20 29.44 0.82
CA GLN A 33 -6.21 28.61 0.12
C GLN A 33 -5.73 27.46 1.00
N GLU A 34 -5.46 27.75 2.27
CA GLU A 34 -5.04 26.76 3.26
C GLU A 34 -6.14 25.72 3.50
N ARG A 35 -7.38 26.18 3.65
CA ARG A 35 -8.55 25.30 3.79
C ARG A 35 -8.78 24.43 2.57
N ALA A 36 -8.66 24.97 1.36
CA ALA A 36 -8.78 24.19 0.13
C ALA A 36 -7.69 23.10 0.01
N PHE A 37 -6.48 23.38 0.50
CA PHE A 37 -5.42 22.36 0.58
C PHE A 37 -5.74 21.29 1.63
N ALA A 38 -6.25 21.69 2.79
CA ALA A 38 -6.72 20.80 3.85
C ALA A 38 -7.82 19.84 3.36
N GLU A 39 -8.77 20.34 2.56
CA GLU A 39 -9.82 19.53 1.95
C GLU A 39 -9.24 18.48 0.98
N ARG A 40 -8.25 18.85 0.14
CA ARG A 40 -7.55 17.89 -0.73
C ARG A 40 -6.83 16.81 0.08
N ILE A 41 -6.19 17.21 1.19
CA ILE A 41 -5.56 16.28 2.13
C ILE A 41 -6.59 15.30 2.71
N ALA A 42 -7.74 15.81 3.15
CA ALA A 42 -8.81 15.02 3.76
C ALA A 42 -9.38 13.98 2.77
N VAL A 43 -9.48 14.32 1.48
CA VAL A 43 -9.92 13.39 0.43
C VAL A 43 -8.83 12.36 0.10
N ASN A 44 -7.58 12.78 -0.06
CA ASN A 44 -6.52 11.90 -0.54
C ASN A 44 -6.01 10.93 0.52
N THR A 45 -5.96 11.34 1.79
CA THR A 45 -5.33 10.56 2.85
C THR A 45 -5.99 9.20 3.09
N PRO A 46 -7.33 9.08 3.15
CA PRO A 46 -7.98 7.78 3.27
C PRO A 46 -7.63 6.84 2.12
N ILE A 47 -7.38 7.35 0.91
CA ILE A 47 -7.07 6.53 -0.27
C ILE A 47 -5.59 6.14 -0.26
N GLN A 48 -4.69 7.12 -0.36
CA GLN A 48 -3.25 6.89 -0.45
C GLN A 48 -2.68 6.27 0.83
N GLY A 49 -3.18 6.70 1.98
CA GLY A 49 -2.78 6.14 3.26
C GLY A 49 -3.20 4.67 3.39
N SER A 50 -4.40 4.31 2.91
CA SER A 50 -4.82 2.91 2.91
C SER A 50 -3.97 2.07 1.97
N ALA A 51 -3.66 2.56 0.77
CA ALA A 51 -2.73 1.86 -0.13
C ALA A 51 -1.35 1.61 0.53
N ALA A 52 -0.80 2.62 1.22
CA ALA A 52 0.45 2.48 1.95
C ALA A 52 0.36 1.50 3.14
N ASP A 53 -0.81 1.40 3.78
CA ASP A 53 -1.07 0.44 4.84
C ASP A 53 -1.10 -1.00 4.30
N LEU A 54 -1.84 -1.22 3.22
CA LEU A 54 -1.93 -2.52 2.56
C LEU A 54 -0.58 -2.98 2.03
N MET A 55 0.20 -2.08 1.43
CA MET A 55 1.56 -2.41 0.99
C MET A 55 2.45 -2.88 2.14
N LYS A 56 2.38 -2.20 3.30
CA LYS A 56 3.15 -2.62 4.49
C LYS A 56 2.71 -3.98 5.02
N LEU A 57 1.41 -4.26 5.04
CA LEU A 57 0.90 -5.60 5.39
C LEU A 57 1.41 -6.66 4.42
N ALA A 58 1.33 -6.39 3.11
CA ALA A 58 1.84 -7.27 2.07
C ALA A 58 3.34 -7.55 2.24
N MET A 59 4.16 -6.52 2.51
CA MET A 59 5.59 -6.68 2.79
C MET A 59 5.86 -7.59 4.00
N ILE A 60 5.09 -7.46 5.08
CA ILE A 60 5.23 -8.33 6.26
C ILE A 60 4.92 -9.79 5.89
N ARG A 61 3.82 -10.03 5.16
CA ARG A 61 3.40 -11.38 4.74
C ARG A 61 4.39 -12.02 3.77
N VAL A 62 4.84 -11.26 2.77
CA VAL A 62 5.90 -11.68 1.84
C VAL A 62 7.17 -12.01 2.63
N ARG A 63 7.64 -11.13 3.52
CA ARG A 63 8.85 -11.41 4.30
C ARG A 63 8.73 -12.68 5.14
N ALA A 64 7.56 -12.93 5.72
CA ALA A 64 7.28 -14.14 6.47
C ALA A 64 7.25 -15.39 5.57
N SER A 65 6.69 -15.31 4.36
CA SER A 65 6.65 -16.44 3.42
C SER A 65 8.04 -16.83 2.93
N LEU A 66 8.90 -15.86 2.63
CA LEU A 66 10.28 -16.13 2.21
C LEU A 66 11.04 -16.95 3.26
N LYS A 67 10.86 -16.64 4.56
CA LYS A 67 11.53 -17.37 5.65
C LYS A 67 11.17 -18.87 5.71
N HIS A 68 9.98 -19.25 5.24
CA HIS A 68 9.45 -20.61 5.41
C HIS A 68 9.43 -21.42 4.10
N GLY A 69 9.70 -20.82 2.94
CA GLY A 69 9.63 -21.52 1.65
C GLY A 69 10.64 -21.10 0.58
N HIS A 70 11.29 -19.93 0.72
CA HIS A 70 12.25 -19.40 -0.26
C HIS A 70 13.40 -18.68 0.45
N PRO A 71 14.24 -19.39 1.23
CA PRO A 71 15.29 -18.75 2.03
C PRO A 71 16.38 -18.09 1.17
N SER A 72 16.53 -18.51 -0.09
CA SER A 72 17.45 -17.92 -1.07
C SER A 72 16.95 -16.60 -1.63
N ALA A 73 15.64 -16.33 -1.55
CA ALA A 73 15.02 -15.14 -2.11
C ALA A 73 15.14 -13.94 -1.16
N ARG A 74 15.27 -12.73 -1.72
CA ARG A 74 15.36 -11.49 -0.95
C ARG A 74 14.42 -10.43 -1.51
N LEU A 75 13.72 -9.75 -0.60
CA LEU A 75 13.01 -8.52 -0.90
C LEU A 75 14.03 -7.37 -0.90
N LEU A 76 14.25 -6.75 -2.06
CA LEU A 76 15.27 -5.73 -2.28
C LEU A 76 14.73 -4.33 -2.07
N LEU A 77 13.66 -3.98 -2.78
CA LEU A 77 13.12 -2.62 -2.82
C LEU A 77 11.60 -2.64 -2.76
N GLN A 78 11.05 -1.53 -2.28
CA GLN A 78 9.65 -1.17 -2.46
C GLN A 78 9.61 0.21 -3.12
N VAL A 79 8.88 0.32 -4.23
CA VAL A 79 8.76 1.56 -5.00
C VAL A 79 7.29 1.74 -5.34
N HIS A 80 6.66 2.80 -4.81
CA HIS A 80 5.23 3.03 -4.94
C HIS A 80 4.38 1.81 -4.51
N ASP A 81 3.75 1.12 -5.44
CA ASP A 81 2.92 -0.07 -5.26
C ASP A 81 3.61 -1.37 -5.74
N GLU A 82 4.92 -1.32 -5.98
CA GLU A 82 5.74 -2.45 -6.47
C GLU A 82 6.72 -2.96 -5.39
N LEU A 83 6.95 -4.27 -5.40
CA LEU A 83 8.03 -4.93 -4.65
C LEU A 83 9.00 -5.56 -5.64
N LEU A 84 10.30 -5.26 -5.49
CA LEU A 84 11.38 -5.87 -6.25
C LEU A 84 12.04 -6.97 -5.42
N LEU A 85 12.14 -8.17 -5.97
CA LEU A 85 12.77 -9.32 -5.33
C LEU A 85 13.86 -9.92 -6.21
N GLU A 86 14.86 -10.53 -5.58
CA GLU A 86 15.86 -11.39 -6.24
C GLU A 86 15.74 -12.84 -5.74
N CYS A 87 16.02 -13.81 -6.61
CA CYS A 87 16.09 -15.23 -6.29
C CYS A 87 16.86 -16.01 -7.37
N PRO A 88 17.28 -17.26 -7.10
CA PRO A 88 17.75 -18.17 -8.14
C PRO A 88 16.69 -18.38 -9.24
N ALA A 89 17.11 -18.52 -10.49
CA ALA A 89 16.21 -18.56 -11.64
C ALA A 89 15.22 -19.74 -11.59
N GLU A 90 15.67 -20.88 -11.04
CA GLU A 90 14.88 -22.08 -10.81
C GLU A 90 13.75 -21.89 -9.78
N GLU A 91 13.90 -20.95 -8.84
CA GLU A 91 12.89 -20.65 -7.82
C GLU A 91 11.87 -19.59 -8.29
N ALA A 92 12.18 -18.85 -9.37
CA ALA A 92 11.43 -17.66 -9.77
C ALA A 92 9.94 -17.91 -10.00
N SER A 93 9.57 -19.10 -10.50
CA SER A 93 8.17 -19.42 -10.72
C SER A 93 7.37 -19.63 -9.45
N GLY A 94 7.87 -20.49 -8.55
CA GLY A 94 7.22 -20.75 -7.27
C GLY A 94 7.19 -19.50 -6.38
N LEU A 95 8.28 -18.73 -6.37
CA LEU A 95 8.36 -17.48 -5.62
C LEU A 95 7.29 -16.48 -6.09
N SER A 96 7.11 -16.35 -7.40
CA SER A 96 6.14 -15.40 -7.97
C SER A 96 4.69 -15.73 -7.61
N GLU A 97 4.32 -17.01 -7.67
CA GLU A 97 2.98 -17.46 -7.25
C GLU A 97 2.77 -17.21 -5.75
N ARG A 98 3.81 -17.47 -4.95
CA ARG A 98 3.77 -17.22 -3.52
C ARG A 98 3.62 -15.74 -3.21
N VAL A 99 4.44 -14.87 -3.80
CA VAL A 99 4.38 -13.41 -3.58
C VAL A 99 3.03 -12.86 -4.01
N ARG A 100 2.51 -13.26 -5.19
CA ARG A 100 1.18 -12.87 -5.65
C ARG A 100 0.11 -13.22 -4.60
N THR A 101 0.13 -14.46 -4.11
CA THR A 101 -0.84 -14.92 -3.10
C THR A 101 -0.76 -14.12 -1.80
N GLU A 102 0.45 -13.85 -1.31
CA GLU A 102 0.64 -13.10 -0.06
C GLU A 102 0.23 -11.63 -0.19
N MET A 103 0.49 -11.00 -1.34
CA MET A 103 0.12 -9.61 -1.62
C MET A 103 -1.39 -9.47 -1.89
N GLU A 104 -1.99 -10.28 -2.76
CA GLU A 104 -3.42 -10.20 -3.08
C GLU A 104 -4.30 -10.56 -1.86
N GLY A 105 -3.83 -11.49 -1.02
CA GLY A 105 -4.54 -11.91 0.19
C GLY A 105 -4.24 -11.09 1.44
N CYS A 106 -3.48 -9.99 1.36
CA CYS A 106 -2.98 -9.29 2.54
C CYS A 106 -4.08 -8.59 3.37
N PHE A 107 -5.24 -8.35 2.77
CA PHE A 107 -6.38 -7.71 3.41
C PHE A 107 -7.66 -8.00 2.63
N GLU A 108 -8.78 -8.16 3.34
CA GLU A 108 -10.08 -8.40 2.72
C GLU A 108 -10.74 -7.06 2.34
N LEU A 109 -11.00 -6.89 1.05
CA LEU A 109 -11.69 -5.73 0.49
C LEU A 109 -12.94 -6.21 -0.26
N SER A 110 -13.93 -5.32 -0.41
CA SER A 110 -15.12 -5.58 -1.23
C SER A 110 -14.80 -5.80 -2.71
N VAL A 111 -13.64 -5.35 -3.17
CA VAL A 111 -13.10 -5.57 -4.51
C VAL A 111 -11.73 -6.23 -4.36
N PRO A 112 -11.42 -7.32 -5.08
CA PRO A 112 -10.18 -8.06 -4.88
C PRO A 112 -8.95 -7.23 -5.28
N LEU A 113 -7.89 -7.32 -4.48
CA LEU A 113 -6.56 -6.84 -4.86
C LEU A 113 -6.00 -7.72 -5.98
N ARG A 114 -5.30 -7.09 -6.94
CA ARG A 114 -4.67 -7.77 -8.07
C ARG A 114 -3.19 -7.43 -8.13
N VAL A 115 -2.35 -8.42 -8.40
CA VAL A 115 -0.90 -8.26 -8.54
C VAL A 115 -0.43 -8.84 -9.87
N THR A 116 0.20 -7.99 -10.67
CA THR A 116 0.94 -8.39 -11.87
C THR A 116 2.36 -8.75 -11.46
N VAL A 117 2.94 -9.78 -12.11
CA VAL A 117 4.30 -10.23 -11.83
C VAL A 117 5.09 -10.29 -13.13
N GLY A 118 6.19 -9.54 -13.19
CA GLY A 118 7.23 -9.65 -14.22
C GLY A 118 8.45 -10.43 -13.69
N ARG A 119 9.19 -11.09 -14.58
CA ARG A 119 10.41 -11.85 -14.25
C ARG A 119 11.44 -11.67 -15.35
N GLY A 120 12.69 -11.45 -14.99
CA GLY A 120 13.75 -11.10 -15.93
C GLY A 120 15.09 -10.94 -15.22
N PRO A 121 16.19 -10.88 -15.98
CA PRO A 121 17.53 -10.80 -15.43
C PRO A 121 17.84 -9.41 -14.86
N THR A 122 17.14 -8.38 -15.32
CA THR A 122 17.24 -7.02 -14.78
C THR A 122 15.86 -6.44 -14.46
N TRP A 123 15.82 -5.41 -13.61
CA TRP A 123 14.58 -4.70 -13.32
C TRP A 123 13.99 -4.01 -14.56
N PHE A 124 14.83 -3.57 -15.51
CA PHE A 124 14.38 -2.96 -16.75
C PHE A 124 13.63 -3.93 -17.67
N ASP A 125 13.89 -5.24 -17.57
CA ASP A 125 13.25 -6.24 -18.42
C ASP A 125 11.83 -6.63 -17.94
N VAL A 126 11.45 -6.20 -16.73
CA VAL A 126 10.23 -6.66 -16.05
C VAL A 126 9.23 -5.55 -15.73
N HIS A 127 9.61 -4.31 -16.00
CA HIS A 127 8.81 -3.10 -15.83
C HIS A 127 8.39 -2.57 -17.20
#